data_AF-A0A967PR52-F1
#
_entry.id   AF-A0A967PR52-F1
#
_cell.length_a   1.000
_cell.length_b   1.000
_cell.length_c   1.000
_cell.angle_alpha   90.00
_cell.angle_beta   90.00
_cell.angle_gamma   90.00
#
_symmetry.space_group_name_H-M   'P 1'
#
loop_
_entity.id
_entity.type
_entity.pdbx_description
1 polymer ?
#
loop_
_entity_poly.entity_id
_entity_poly.type
_entity_poly.pdbx_seq_one_letter_code
_entity_poly.pdbx_strand_id
1 'polypeptide(L)' 'AGADILFVEAPQTVEELTRVGDELAAWPLLANMVEFGKTPLLPADELAELGFSLVIAPGAIT' A
#
# COMPACT_ATOMS: atom_id res chain seq x y z
N ALA A 1 -9.13 13.38 -14.48
CA ALA A 1 -7.68 13.21 -14.28
C ALA A 1 -7.33 11.78 -14.72
N GLY A 2 -6.27 11.57 -15.50
CA GLY A 2 -5.91 10.28 -16.10
C GLY A 2 -4.70 9.64 -15.44
N ALA A 3 -4.80 9.35 -14.14
CA ALA A 3 -3.74 8.66 -13.40
C ALA A 3 -3.88 7.14 -13.58
N ASP A 4 -2.75 6.44 -13.71
CA ASP A 4 -2.71 4.99 -13.91
C ASP A 4 -2.69 4.19 -12.59
N ILE A 5 -2.22 4.80 -11.51
CA ILE A 5 -2.05 4.17 -10.19
C ILE A 5 -2.45 5.17 -9.10
N LEU A 6 -3.14 4.70 -8.06
CA LEU A 6 -3.45 5.47 -6.87
C LEU A 6 -2.47 5.16 -5.73
N PHE A 7 -2.11 6.18 -4.97
CA PHE A 7 -1.30 6.06 -3.77
C PHE A 7 -1.98 6.83 -2.63
N VAL A 8 -2.40 6.10 -1.60
CA VAL A 8 -2.91 6.68 -0.36
C VAL A 8 -1.76 6.81 0.63
N GLU A 9 -1.48 8.04 1.05
CA GLU A 9 -0.31 8.33 1.87
C GLU A 9 -0.51 7.89 3.33
N ALA A 10 0.45 7.08 3.80
CA ALA A 10 0.64 6.70 5.20
C ALA A 10 -0.61 6.22 5.99
N PRO A 11 -1.39 5.21 5.52
CA PRO A 11 -2.36 4.50 6.36
C PRO A 11 -1.67 3.98 7.62
N GLN A 12 -2.29 4.10 8.79
CA GLN A 12 -1.66 3.86 10.09
C GLN A 12 -2.06 2.53 10.73
N THR A 13 -3.07 1.84 10.19
CA THR A 13 -3.48 0.52 10.67
C THR A 13 -3.74 -0.44 9.52
N VAL A 14 -3.78 -1.74 9.81
CA VAL A 14 -4.13 -2.77 8.81
C VAL A 14 -5.57 -2.57 8.34
N GLU A 15 -6.48 -2.16 9.22
CA GLU A 15 -7.86 -1.86 8.87
C GLU A 15 -7.97 -0.68 7.90
N GLU A 16 -7.13 0.35 8.05
CA GLU A 16 -7.06 1.44 7.07
C GLU A 16 -6.51 0.94 5.72
N LEU A 17 -5.52 0.05 5.71
CA LEU A 17 -5.01 -0.58 4.48
C LEU A 17 -6.08 -1.44 3.79
N THR A 18 -6.80 -2.28 4.54
CA THR A 18 -7.92 -3.07 4.04
C THR A 18 -8.99 -2.16 3.43
N ARG A 19 -9.36 -1.09 4.14
CA ARG A 19 -10.35 -0.13 3.67
C ARG A 19 -9.92 0.57 2.38
N VAL A 20 -8.64 0.92 2.24
CA VAL A 20 -8.08 1.47 1.00
C VAL A 20 -8.21 0.46 -0.14
N GLY A 21 -7.84 -0.80 0.09
CA GLY A 21 -8.01 -1.90 -0.84
C GLY A 21 -9.45 -2.08 -1.33
N ASP A 22 -10.38 -2.12 -0.39
CA ASP A 22 -11.81 -2.33 -0.65
C ASP A 22 -12.46 -1.13 -1.38
N GLU A 23 -12.24 0.09 -0.89
CA GLU A 23 -12.89 1.30 -1.42
C GLU A 23 -12.33 1.68 -2.81
N LEU A 24 -11.06 1.35 -3.09
CA LEU A 24 -10.38 1.73 -4.33
C LEU A 24 -10.10 0.54 -5.26
N ALA A 25 -10.74 -0.62 -5.04
CA ALA A 25 -10.52 -1.87 -5.77
C ALA A 25 -10.63 -1.78 -7.31
N ALA A 26 -11.29 -0.73 -7.83
CA ALA A 26 -11.40 -0.47 -9.26
C ALA A 26 -10.10 0.08 -9.91
N TRP A 27 -9.09 0.44 -9.12
CA TRP A 27 -7.86 1.07 -9.58
C TRP A 27 -6.62 0.33 -9.07
N PRO A 28 -5.53 0.28 -9.84
CA PRO A 28 -4.26 -0.23 -9.34
C PRO A 28 -3.76 0.63 -8.16
N LEU A 29 -3.32 -0.03 -7.09
CA LEU A 29 -2.87 0.65 -5.86
C LEU A 29 -1.38 0.42 -5.60
N LEU A 30 -0.70 1.47 -5.16
CA LEU A 30 0.69 1.42 -4.67
C LEU A 30 0.73 1.45 -3.14
N ALA A 31 1.46 0.52 -2.54
CA ALA A 31 1.86 0.55 -1.14
C ALA A 31 3.33 0.97 -1.01
N ASN A 32 3.61 1.90 -0.10
CA ASN A 32 4.97 2.37 0.20
C ASN A 32 5.39 1.88 1.59
N MET A 33 6.20 0.81 1.62
CA MET A 33 6.66 0.15 2.84
C MET A 33 8.00 0.74 3.27
N VAL A 34 7.97 1.64 4.26
CA VAL A 34 9.15 2.35 4.77
C VAL A 34 9.45 1.87 6.18
N GLU A 35 10.68 1.40 6.42
CA GLU A 35 11.13 1.03 7.77
C GLU A 35 11.02 2.22 8.73
N PHE A 36 10.53 1.95 9.95
CA PHE A 36 10.26 2.97 10.98
C PHE A 36 9.25 4.06 10.57
N GLY A 37 8.47 3.83 9.50
CA GLY A 37 7.38 4.69 9.07
C GLY A 37 6.12 4.58 9.93
N LYS A 38 5.05 5.27 9.51
CA LYS A 38 3.74 5.22 10.19
C LYS A 38 2.90 4.01 9.77
N THR A 39 3.08 3.55 8.53
CA THR A 39 2.32 2.43 7.99
C THR A 39 2.86 1.13 8.54
N PRO A 40 2.00 0.23 9.06
CA PRO A 40 2.42 -1.11 9.45
C PRO A 40 3.10 -1.81 8.27
N LEU A 41 4.29 -2.37 8.52
CA LEU A 41 5.00 -3.15 7.51
C LEU A 41 4.29 -4.49 7.34
N LEU A 42 3.82 -4.75 6.12
CA LEU A 42 3.23 -6.02 5.73
C LEU A 42 4.05 -6.65 4.60
N PRO A 43 4.13 -7.99 4.56
CA PRO A 43 4.64 -8.74 3.42
C PRO A 43 3.89 -8.39 2.12
N ALA A 44 4.56 -8.56 0.98
CA ALA A 44 4.00 -8.21 -0.33
C ALA A 44 2.79 -9.09 -0.72
N ASP A 45 2.76 -10.35 -0.29
CA ASP A 45 1.64 -11.27 -0.46
C ASP A 45 0.43 -10.84 0.36
N GLU A 46 0.61 -10.43 1.63
CA GLU A 46 -0.48 -9.86 2.43
C GLU A 46 -1.02 -8.56 1.80
N LEU A 47 -0.16 -7.69 1.30
CA LEU A 47 -0.58 -6.48 0.59
C LEU A 47 -1.34 -6.79 -0.70
N ALA A 48 -0.95 -7.85 -1.42
CA ALA A 48 -1.66 -8.31 -2.61
C ALA A 48 -3.07 -8.84 -2.27
N GLU A 49 -3.21 -9.56 -1.15
CA GLU A 49 -4.51 -9.99 -0.63
C GLU A 49 -5.42 -8.81 -0.26
N LEU A 50 -4.82 -7.70 0.21
CA LEU A 50 -5.52 -6.43 0.44
C LEU A 50 -5.77 -5.60 -0.84
N GLY A 51 -5.46 -6.12 -2.03
CA GLY A 51 -5.75 -5.45 -3.30
C GLY A 51 -4.67 -4.49 -3.82
N PHE A 52 -3.49 -4.44 -3.19
CA PHE A 52 -2.39 -3.63 -3.71
C PHE A 52 -1.70 -4.29 -4.91
N SER A 53 -1.41 -3.49 -5.93
CA SER A 53 -0.84 -3.97 -7.21
C SER A 53 0.67 -3.76 -7.30
N LEU A 54 1.22 -2.85 -6.51
CA LEU A 54 2.64 -2.51 -6.50
C LEU A 54 3.09 -2.17 -5.08
N VAL A 55 4.24 -2.71 -4.68
CA VAL A 55 4.90 -2.36 -3.42
C VAL A 55 6.25 -1.75 -3.75
N ILE A 56 6.57 -0.63 -3.11
CA ILE A 56 7.92 -0.09 -3.06
C ILE A 56 8.44 -0.19 -1.62
N ALA A 57 9.72 -0.51 -1.46
CA ALA A 57 10.37 -0.65 -0.16
C ALA A 57 11.64 0.21 -0.08
N PRO A 58 11.52 1.53 0.12
CA PRO A 58 12.67 2.41 0.26
C PRO A 58 13.52 2.01 1.47
N GLY A 59 14.84 1.91 1.28
CA GLY A 59 15.77 1.52 2.35
C GLY A 59 16.05 0.02 2.47
N ALA A 60 15.36 -0.83 1.71
CA ALA A 60 15.54 -2.30 1.81
C ALA A 60 16.94 -2.84 1.40
N ILE A 61 17.82 -2.00 0.84
CA ILE A 61 19.16 -2.38 0.35
C ILE A 61 20.27 -1.50 0.99
N THR A 62 20.00 -0.84 2.11
CA THR A 62 21.03 -0.07 2.84
C THR A 62 21.94 -0.96 3.69
#